data_AF-A0A7C2YWT2-F1
#
_entry.id   AF-A0A7C2YWT2-F1
#
_cell.length_a   1.000
_cell.length_b   1.000
_cell.length_c   1.000
_cell.angle_alpha   90.00
_cell.angle_beta   90.00
_cell.angle_gamma   90.00
#
_symmetry.space_group_name_H-M   'P 1'
#
loop_
_entity.id
_entity.type
_entity.pdbx_description
1 polymer ?
#
loop_
_entity_poly.entity_id
_entity_poly.type
_entity_poly.pdbx_seq_one_letter_code
_entity_poly.pdbx_strand_id
1 'polypeptide(L)'
;MVWAFVLLIGASAFADTLHLKTGQTVAGELCGVTASSIQWCAGEGLPLSFALLDVARVEFDGDPIASPRLTVGEWKKAMGQAQRELTSCRTARLGLILGGLAFVGGGYWLGQQGHEAGNFLIALGTVAAGLGVIATNPRCPAQEERVKVLVRIGLDHGWLY
;
A
#
# COMPACT_ATOMS: atom_id res chain seq x y z
N MET A 1 20.78 27.51 -19.00
CA MET A 1 21.82 26.49 -18.78
C MET A 1 21.31 25.54 -17.71
N VAL A 2 20.64 24.45 -18.11
CA VAL A 2 20.17 23.42 -17.17
C VAL A 2 21.25 22.35 -17.11
N TRP A 3 21.87 22.21 -15.94
CA TRP A 3 22.89 21.20 -15.68
C TRP A 3 22.22 19.82 -15.62
N ALA A 4 22.37 19.03 -16.67
CA ALA A 4 22.08 17.62 -16.66
C ALA A 4 23.20 16.91 -15.90
N PHE A 5 22.98 16.60 -14.62
CA PHE A 5 23.84 15.71 -13.85
C PHE A 5 23.58 14.28 -14.32
N VAL A 6 24.33 13.83 -15.33
CA VAL A 6 24.42 12.42 -15.70
C VAL A 6 25.37 11.76 -14.70
N LEU A 7 24.82 11.02 -13.74
CA LEU A 7 25.62 10.18 -12.84
C LEU A 7 26.04 8.93 -13.64
N LEU A 8 27.34 8.87 -13.90
CA LEU A 8 28.03 7.81 -14.63
C LEU A 8 27.96 6.47 -13.90
N ILE A 9 27.73 5.45 -14.73
CA ILE A 9 27.59 4.02 -14.45
C ILE A 9 28.89 3.51 -13.81
N GLY A 10 28.81 3.08 -12.54
CA GLY A 10 29.78 2.19 -11.94
C GLY A 10 29.41 0.76 -12.30
N ALA A 11 30.26 0.09 -13.07
CA ALA A 11 30.16 -1.34 -13.32
C ALA A 11 30.43 -2.11 -12.02
N SER A 12 29.37 -2.51 -11.32
CA SER A 12 29.40 -3.61 -10.35
C SER A 12 28.69 -4.80 -10.98
N ALA A 13 29.45 -5.84 -11.30
CA ALA A 13 28.91 -7.14 -11.65
C ALA A 13 28.01 -7.63 -10.50
N PHE A 14 26.82 -8.14 -10.82
CA PHE A 14 25.79 -8.61 -9.87
C PHE A 14 25.07 -7.50 -9.09
N ALA A 15 24.41 -6.57 -9.78
CA ALA A 15 23.53 -5.61 -9.14
C ALA A 15 22.14 -5.61 -9.80
N ASP A 16 21.10 -5.81 -8.99
CA ASP A 16 19.71 -5.59 -9.38
C ASP A 16 19.53 -4.13 -9.83
N THR A 17 18.51 -3.88 -10.66
CA THR A 17 18.17 -2.55 -11.15
C THR A 17 16.76 -2.16 -10.71
N LEU A 18 16.66 -1.03 -10.01
CA LEU A 18 15.41 -0.41 -9.66
C LEU A 18 15.03 0.65 -10.70
N HIS A 19 13.87 0.46 -11.35
CA HIS A 19 13.30 1.42 -12.29
C HIS A 19 12.24 2.26 -11.58
N LEU A 20 12.41 3.57 -11.56
CA LEU A 20 11.46 4.53 -11.00
C LEU A 20 10.53 5.09 -12.08
N LYS A 21 9.31 5.46 -11.70
CA LYS A 21 8.33 6.08 -12.61
C LYS A 21 8.78 7.45 -13.14
N THR A 22 9.74 8.08 -12.48
CA THR A 22 10.41 9.31 -12.93
C THR A 22 11.33 9.09 -14.13
N GLY A 23 11.57 7.83 -14.53
CA GLY A 23 12.51 7.44 -15.58
C GLY A 23 13.95 7.25 -15.06
N GLN A 24 14.17 7.43 -13.76
CA GLN A 24 15.47 7.18 -13.13
C GLN A 24 15.67 5.68 -12.88
N THR A 25 16.91 5.23 -13.00
CA THR A 25 17.33 3.85 -12.69
C THR A 25 18.38 3.87 -11.59
N VAL A 26 18.23 3.01 -10.59
CA VAL A 26 19.14 2.89 -9.45
C VAL A 26 19.70 1.48 -9.41
N ALA A 27 21.02 1.34 -9.53
CA ALA A 27 21.72 0.06 -9.39
C ALA A 27 21.94 -0.26 -7.90
N GLY A 28 21.80 -1.52 -7.51
CA GLY A 28 22.05 -2.01 -6.15
C GLY A 28 21.41 -3.36 -5.91
N GLU A 29 21.12 -3.71 -4.66
CA GLU A 29 20.40 -4.95 -4.33
C GLU A 29 19.13 -4.66 -3.54
N LEU A 30 18.09 -5.46 -3.78
CA LEU A 30 16.88 -5.41 -2.96
C LEU A 30 17.17 -6.00 -1.57
N CYS A 31 17.12 -5.17 -0.54
CA CYS A 31 17.47 -5.58 0.83
C CYS A 31 16.30 -5.67 1.79
N GLY A 32 15.17 -5.06 1.45
CA GLY A 32 14.01 -5.03 2.32
C GLY A 32 12.76 -4.57 1.61
N VAL A 33 11.61 -4.99 2.13
CA VAL A 33 10.31 -4.57 1.62
C VAL A 33 9.34 -4.31 2.77
N THR A 34 8.55 -3.25 2.64
CA THR A 34 7.44 -2.91 3.53
C THR A 34 6.16 -2.73 2.72
N ALA A 35 5.05 -2.44 3.39
CA ALA A 35 3.78 -2.18 2.71
C ALA A 35 3.77 -0.89 1.85
N SER A 36 4.72 0.02 2.09
CA SER A 36 4.77 1.34 1.46
C SER A 36 6.08 1.66 0.76
N SER A 37 7.16 0.93 1.04
CA SER A 37 8.49 1.20 0.50
C SER A 37 9.30 -0.06 0.25
N ILE A 38 10.29 0.06 -0.61
CA ILE A 38 11.37 -0.90 -0.78
C ILE A 38 12.67 -0.30 -0.24
N GLN A 39 13.53 -1.16 0.29
CA GLN A 39 14.88 -0.79 0.72
C GLN A 39 15.89 -1.34 -0.27
N TRP A 40 16.81 -0.48 -0.67
CA TRP A 40 17.79 -0.74 -1.72
C TRP A 40 19.20 -0.50 -1.18
N CYS A 41 20.04 -1.52 -1.17
CA CYS A 41 21.44 -1.36 -0.79
C CYS A 41 22.27 -1.05 -2.02
N ALA A 42 22.81 0.16 -2.10
CA ALA A 42 23.81 0.52 -3.09
C ALA A 42 25.20 0.49 -2.44
N GLY A 43 25.92 -0.63 -2.59
CA GLY A 43 27.30 -0.78 -2.09
C GLY A 43 27.46 -0.59 -0.57
N GLU A 44 28.62 -0.10 -0.13
CA GLU A 44 28.97 0.17 1.29
C GLU A 44 28.17 1.34 1.93
N GLY A 45 27.03 1.72 1.35
CA GLY A 45 26.17 2.78 1.82
C GLY A 45 25.06 2.32 2.77
N LEU A 46 24.40 3.30 3.39
CA LEU A 46 23.13 3.08 4.08
C LEU A 46 22.05 2.64 3.08
N PRO A 47 21.13 1.74 3.47
CA PRO A 47 20.04 1.34 2.61
C PRO A 47 19.15 2.54 2.28
N LEU A 48 18.92 2.76 0.98
CA LEU A 48 18.02 3.78 0.47
C LEU A 48 16.59 3.27 0.51
N SER A 49 15.65 4.12 0.93
CA SER A 49 14.22 3.77 0.96
C SER A 49 13.49 4.48 -0.16
N PHE A 50 12.82 3.72 -1.03
CA PHE A 50 12.00 4.25 -2.12
C PHE A 50 10.54 3.90 -1.88
N ALA A 51 9.63 4.86 -2.06
CA ALA A 51 8.20 4.58 -1.95
C ALA A 51 7.75 3.65 -3.08
N LEU A 52 6.95 2.62 -2.76
CA LEU A 52 6.40 1.68 -3.74
C LEU A 52 5.58 2.37 -4.84
N LEU A 53 5.06 3.57 -4.55
CA LEU A 53 4.33 4.39 -5.52
C LEU A 53 5.22 4.97 -6.62
N ASP A 54 6.50 5.14 -6.33
CA ASP A 54 7.48 5.70 -7.26
C ASP A 54 8.22 4.60 -8.02
N VAL A 55 8.06 3.34 -7.61
CA VAL A 55 8.66 2.16 -8.25
C VAL A 55 7.82 1.80 -9.49
N ALA A 56 8.48 1.74 -10.65
CA ALA A 56 7.90 1.23 -11.88
C ALA A 56 8.12 -0.28 -12.01
N ARG A 57 9.36 -0.73 -11.76
CA ARG A 57 9.75 -2.14 -11.89
C ARG A 57 11.03 -2.41 -11.09
N VAL A 58 11.16 -3.64 -10.60
CA VAL A 58 12.41 -4.19 -10.09
C VAL A 58 12.89 -5.23 -11.09
N GLU A 59 14.16 -5.16 -11.47
CA GLU A 59 14.82 -6.10 -12.36
C GLU A 59 15.96 -6.75 -11.61
N PHE A 60 15.95 -8.09 -11.55
CA PHE A 60 16.94 -8.87 -10.82
C PHE A 60 18.02 -9.35 -11.79
N ASP A 61 19.29 -9.23 -11.42
CA ASP A 61 20.43 -9.64 -12.26
C ASP A 61 20.68 -11.17 -12.20
N GLY A 62 20.03 -11.87 -11.27
CA GLY A 62 20.09 -13.34 -11.13
C GLY A 62 18.70 -13.96 -10.93
N ASP A 63 18.64 -15.29 -10.82
CA ASP A 63 17.40 -15.99 -10.53
C ASP A 63 16.96 -15.78 -9.07
N PRO A 64 15.89 -15.00 -8.82
CA PRO A 64 15.41 -14.71 -7.46
C PRO A 64 14.77 -15.92 -6.77
N ILE A 65 14.52 -17.02 -7.49
CA ILE A 65 14.03 -18.29 -6.91
C ILE A 65 15.19 -19.05 -6.26
N ALA A 66 16.33 -19.14 -6.96
CA ALA A 66 17.51 -19.85 -6.49
C ALA A 66 18.23 -19.12 -5.36
N SER A 67 18.27 -17.78 -5.40
CA SER A 67 18.91 -16.94 -4.39
C SER A 67 18.00 -15.77 -4.01
N PRO A 68 16.96 -16.01 -3.17
CA PRO A 68 16.01 -14.98 -2.80
C PRO A 68 16.69 -13.89 -1.97
N ARG A 69 16.58 -12.64 -2.42
CA ARG A 69 17.12 -11.46 -1.72
C ARG A 69 16.30 -11.06 -0.50
N LEU A 70 15.03 -11.46 -0.50
CA LEU A 70 14.06 -11.22 0.56
C LEU A 70 13.55 -12.55 1.13
N THR A 71 13.22 -12.56 2.41
CA THR A 71 12.52 -13.71 2.97
C THR A 71 11.04 -13.70 2.58
N VAL A 72 10.46 -14.89 2.39
CA VAL A 72 9.01 -15.06 2.17
C VAL A 72 8.21 -14.41 3.31
N GLY A 73 8.72 -14.45 4.54
CA GLY A 73 8.06 -13.89 5.73
C GLY A 73 7.94 -12.36 5.67
N GLU A 74 9.01 -11.68 5.29
CA GLU A 74 9.02 -10.22 5.11
C GLU A 74 8.05 -9.79 4.01
N TRP A 75 8.08 -10.48 2.87
CA TRP A 75 7.15 -10.22 1.77
C TRP A 75 5.70 -10.48 2.18
N LYS A 76 5.40 -11.61 2.84
CA LYS A 76 4.03 -11.91 3.32
C LYS A 76 3.53 -10.85 4.30
N LYS A 77 4.41 -10.35 5.18
CA LYS A 77 4.06 -9.27 6.12
C LYS A 77 3.75 -7.97 5.38
N ALA A 78 4.58 -7.57 4.42
CA ALA A 78 4.37 -6.39 3.58
C ALA A 78 3.08 -6.50 2.76
N MET A 79 2.87 -7.65 2.10
CA MET A 79 1.68 -7.96 1.30
C MET A 79 0.42 -7.93 2.15
N GLY A 80 0.41 -8.61 3.30
CA GLY A 80 -0.75 -8.64 4.19
C GLY A 80 -1.13 -7.25 4.71
N GLN A 81 -0.15 -6.40 5.00
CA GLN A 81 -0.43 -5.01 5.39
C GLN A 81 -0.97 -4.18 4.20
N ALA A 82 -0.37 -4.27 3.01
CA ALA A 82 -0.87 -3.56 1.83
C ALA A 82 -2.30 -4.01 1.42
N GLN A 83 -2.61 -5.31 1.55
CA GLN A 83 -3.97 -5.83 1.33
C GLN A 83 -4.97 -5.30 2.34
N ARG A 84 -4.59 -5.21 3.63
CA ARG A 84 -5.43 -4.60 4.66
C ARG A 84 -5.71 -3.13 4.36
N GLU A 85 -4.70 -2.37 3.94
CA GLU A 85 -4.86 -0.96 3.56
C GLU A 85 -5.81 -0.81 2.35
N LEU A 86 -5.65 -1.65 1.32
CA LEU A 86 -6.55 -1.66 0.16
C LEU A 86 -7.99 -2.04 0.55
N THR A 87 -8.14 -3.06 1.40
CA THR A 87 -9.46 -3.51 1.89
C THR A 87 -10.11 -2.44 2.74
N SER A 88 -9.36 -1.81 3.65
CA SER A 88 -9.81 -0.69 4.47
C SER A 88 -10.30 0.47 3.59
N CYS A 89 -9.51 0.85 2.58
CA CYS A 89 -9.91 1.90 1.64
C CYS A 89 -11.19 1.54 0.88
N ARG A 90 -11.34 0.29 0.40
CA ARG A 90 -12.55 -0.18 -0.30
C ARG A 90 -13.78 -0.27 0.60
N THR A 91 -13.58 -0.60 1.88
CA THR A 91 -14.66 -0.81 2.86
C THR A 91 -15.04 0.46 3.61
N ALA A 92 -14.29 1.56 3.48
CA ALA A 92 -14.60 2.83 4.13
C ALA A 92 -16.04 3.31 3.90
N ARG A 93 -16.54 3.18 2.67
CA ARG A 93 -17.95 3.52 2.32
C ARG A 93 -18.94 2.64 3.08
N LEU A 94 -18.72 1.32 3.08
CA LEU A 94 -19.56 0.36 3.79
C LEU A 94 -19.54 0.60 5.30
N GLY A 95 -18.38 0.98 5.85
CA GLY A 95 -18.23 1.36 7.26
C GLY A 95 -19.11 2.55 7.64
N LEU A 96 -19.19 3.59 6.80
CA LEU A 96 -20.08 4.73 7.02
C LEU A 96 -21.56 4.34 7.01
N ILE A 97 -21.97 3.47 6.08
CA ILE A 97 -23.35 2.99 5.98
C ILE A 97 -23.71 2.16 7.23
N LEU A 98 -22.93 1.12 7.52
CA LEU A 98 -23.20 0.21 8.62
C LEU A 98 -23.07 0.90 9.98
N GLY A 99 -22.05 1.74 10.14
CA GLY A 99 -21.87 2.57 11.34
C GLY A 99 -23.04 3.53 11.53
N GLY A 100 -23.44 4.25 10.49
CA GLY A 100 -24.59 5.16 10.55
C GLY A 100 -25.89 4.45 10.93
N LEU A 101 -26.18 3.30 10.32
CA LEU A 101 -27.35 2.48 10.67
C LEU A 101 -27.31 1.96 12.11
N ALA A 102 -26.13 1.55 12.60
CA ALA A 102 -25.96 1.13 13.99
C ALA A 102 -26.24 2.29 14.97
N PHE A 103 -25.79 3.52 14.63
CA PHE A 103 -26.10 4.72 15.42
C PHE A 103 -27.59 5.05 15.41
N VAL A 104 -28.28 4.89 14.28
CA VAL A 104 -29.75 5.06 14.20
C VAL A 104 -30.47 4.06 15.10
N GLY A 105 -30.11 2.77 15.00
CA GLY A 105 -30.70 1.72 15.83
C GLY A 105 -30.43 1.93 17.33
N GLY A 106 -29.19 2.26 17.69
CA GLY A 106 -28.80 2.54 19.07
C GLY A 106 -29.46 3.79 19.64
N GLY A 107 -29.57 4.86 18.84
CA GLY A 107 -30.28 6.08 19.22
C GLY A 107 -31.78 5.87 19.42
N TYR A 108 -32.42 5.05 18.57
CA TYR A 108 -33.83 4.67 18.73
C TYR A 108 -34.07 3.90 20.04
N TRP A 109 -33.20 2.93 20.35
CA TRP A 109 -33.24 2.19 21.61
C TRP A 109 -33.08 3.11 22.84
N LEU A 110 -32.11 4.03 22.82
CA LEU A 110 -31.92 5.00 23.89
C LEU A 110 -33.10 5.96 24.06
N GLY A 111 -33.71 6.35 22.95
CA GLY A 111 -34.95 7.15 22.95
C GLY A 111 -36.09 6.42 23.66
N GLN A 112 -36.24 5.11 23.46
CA GLN A 112 -37.25 4.31 24.18
C GLN A 112 -36.98 4.22 25.69
N GLN A 113 -35.73 4.34 26.14
CA GLN A 113 -35.37 4.37 27.55
C GLN A 113 -35.50 5.77 28.19
N GLY A 114 -35.93 6.79 27.42
CA GLY A 114 -36.13 8.15 27.91
C GLY A 114 -34.85 9.00 27.92
N HIS A 115 -33.77 8.58 27.26
CA HIS A 115 -32.56 9.38 27.14
C HIS A 115 -32.66 10.38 25.97
N GLU A 116 -32.59 11.68 26.26
CA GLU A 116 -32.66 12.75 25.26
C GLU A 116 -31.53 12.69 24.21
N ALA A 117 -30.39 12.08 24.56
CA ALA A 117 -29.28 11.84 23.64
C ALA A 117 -29.64 10.90 22.46
N GLY A 118 -30.74 10.13 22.57
CA GLY A 118 -31.19 9.22 21.51
C GLY A 118 -31.46 9.94 20.19
N ASN A 119 -32.14 11.09 20.23
CA ASN A 119 -32.43 11.87 19.01
C ASN A 119 -31.17 12.41 18.33
N PHE A 120 -30.16 12.81 19.12
CA PHE A 120 -28.88 13.25 18.58
C PHE A 120 -28.14 12.11 17.86
N LEU A 121 -28.12 10.91 18.46
CA LEU A 121 -27.49 9.73 17.86
C LEU A 121 -28.21 9.28 16.58
N ILE A 122 -29.54 9.36 16.53
CA ILE A 122 -30.33 9.11 15.32
C ILE A 122 -29.93 10.10 14.22
N ALA A 123 -29.92 11.40 14.52
CA ALA A 123 -29.56 12.43 13.54
C ALA A 123 -28.13 12.27 13.00
N LEU A 124 -27.16 11.96 13.88
CA LEU A 124 -25.79 11.70 13.46
C LEU A 124 -25.69 10.43 12.60
N GLY A 125 -26.39 9.37 13.01
CA GLY A 125 -26.42 8.09 12.29
C GLY A 125 -27.03 8.20 10.90
N THR A 126 -28.14 8.96 10.74
CA THR A 126 -28.77 9.18 9.44
C THR A 126 -27.87 9.99 8.51
N VAL A 127 -27.19 11.03 9.02
CA VAL A 127 -26.21 11.80 8.24
C VAL A 127 -25.04 10.90 7.80
N ALA A 128 -24.46 10.12 8.70
CA ALA A 128 -23.35 9.22 8.38
C ALA A 128 -23.73 8.15 7.34
N ALA A 129 -24.90 7.51 7.50
CA ALA A 129 -25.40 6.53 6.56
C ALA A 129 -25.72 7.16 5.20
N GLY A 130 -26.36 8.35 5.21
CA GLY A 130 -26.66 9.12 4.01
C GLY A 130 -25.40 9.49 3.21
N LEU A 131 -24.36 9.97 3.91
CA LEU A 131 -23.04 10.22 3.32
C LEU A 131 -22.45 8.95 2.70
N GLY A 132 -22.55 7.81 3.37
CA GLY A 132 -22.11 6.53 2.84
C GLY A 132 -22.86 6.08 1.57
N VAL A 133 -24.16 6.36 1.48
CA VAL A 133 -24.98 6.03 0.30
C VAL A 133 -24.61 6.89 -0.91
N ILE A 134 -24.46 8.21 -0.72
CA ILE A 134 -24.14 9.14 -1.81
C ILE A 134 -22.67 9.13 -2.21
N ALA A 135 -21.77 8.67 -1.33
CA ALA A 135 -20.36 8.56 -1.63
C ALA A 135 -20.13 7.61 -2.81
N THR A 136 -19.27 8.02 -3.74
CA THR A 136 -18.81 7.15 -4.81
C THR A 136 -17.92 6.05 -4.25
N ASN A 137 -17.79 4.93 -4.97
CA ASN A 137 -16.87 3.87 -4.56
C ASN A 137 -15.44 4.46 -4.53
N PRO A 138 -14.73 4.34 -3.40
CA PRO A 138 -13.39 4.90 -3.27
C PRO A 138 -12.47 4.23 -4.29
N ARG A 139 -11.94 5.02 -5.22
CA ARG A 139 -10.84 4.59 -6.08
C ARG A 139 -9.59 4.70 -5.22
N CYS A 140 -8.93 3.58 -4.96
CA CYS A 140 -7.74 3.47 -4.13
C CYS A 140 -6.50 3.22 -5.02
N PRO A 141 -6.16 4.12 -5.97
CA PRO A 141 -5.15 3.84 -6.99
C PRO A 141 -3.77 3.63 -6.36
N ALA A 142 -3.44 4.40 -5.33
CA ALA A 142 -2.16 4.29 -4.64
C ALA A 142 -1.99 2.91 -3.97
N GLN A 143 -3.02 2.42 -3.27
CA GLN A 143 -2.98 1.11 -2.61
C GLN A 143 -2.94 -0.02 -3.63
N GLU A 144 -3.67 0.12 -4.74
CA GLU A 144 -3.67 -0.88 -5.81
C GLU A 144 -2.29 -0.99 -6.48
N GLU A 145 -1.63 0.12 -6.74
CA GLU A 145 -0.27 0.13 -7.31
C GLU A 145 0.75 -0.53 -6.38
N ARG A 146 0.70 -0.24 -5.06
CA ARG A 146 1.56 -0.90 -4.07
C ARG A 146 1.40 -2.42 -4.11
N VAL A 147 0.15 -2.89 -4.15
CA VAL A 147 -0.17 -4.31 -4.25
C VAL A 147 0.37 -4.91 -5.55
N LYS A 148 0.24 -4.22 -6.69
CA LYS A 148 0.77 -4.68 -7.98
C LYS A 148 2.28 -4.90 -7.94
N VAL A 149 3.03 -3.95 -7.37
CA VAL A 149 4.50 -4.08 -7.25
C VAL A 149 4.86 -5.24 -6.33
N LEU A 150 4.19 -5.40 -5.18
CA LEU A 150 4.42 -6.52 -4.26
C LEU A 150 4.07 -7.88 -4.87
N VAL A 151 2.98 -7.96 -5.63
CA VAL A 151 2.60 -9.18 -6.37
C VAL A 151 3.65 -9.51 -7.42
N ARG A 152 4.18 -8.51 -8.13
CA ARG A 152 5.24 -8.73 -9.12
C ARG A 152 6.50 -9.29 -8.48
N ILE A 153 6.94 -8.72 -7.35
CA ILE A 153 8.09 -9.24 -6.60
C ILE A 153 7.84 -10.70 -6.18
N GLY A 154 6.65 -11.01 -5.68
CA GLY A 154 6.31 -12.39 -5.27
C GLY A 154 6.24 -13.39 -6.44
N LEU A 155 5.78 -12.94 -7.63
CA LEU A 155 5.79 -13.75 -8.84
C LEU A 155 7.21 -14.02 -9.34
N ASP A 156 8.07 -13.00 -9.34
CA ASP A 156 9.46 -13.13 -9.76
C ASP A 156 10.18 -14.15 -8.84
N HIS A 157 9.92 -14.14 -7.52
CA HIS A 157 10.49 -15.07 -6.54
C HIS A 157 9.82 -16.46 -6.47
N GLY A 158 8.81 -16.75 -7.29
CA GLY A 158 8.19 -18.07 -7.28
C GLY A 158 7.20 -18.35 -6.14
N TRP A 159 6.77 -17.33 -5.38
CA TRP A 159 5.96 -17.53 -4.16
C TRP A 159 4.44 -17.58 -4.41
N LEU A 160 4.00 -17.32 -5.63
CA LEU A 160 2.60 -17.19 -6.03
C LEU A 160 2.15 -18.24 -7.06
N TYR A 161 2.84 -19.38 -7.13
CA TYR A 161 2.52 -20.52 -8.01
C TYR A 161 1.71 -21.61 -7.28
#